data_AF-A0A436R8K7-F1
#
_entry.id   AF-A0A436R8K7-F1
#
_cell.length_a   1.000
_cell.length_b   1.000
_cell.length_c   1.000
_cell.angle_alpha   90.00
_cell.angle_beta   90.00
_cell.angle_gamma   90.00
#
_symmetry.space_group_name_H-M   'P 1'
#
loop_
_entity.id
_entity.type
_entity.pdbx_description
1 polymer ?
#
loop_
_entity_poly.entity_id
_entity_poly.type
_entity_poly.pdbx_seq_one_letter_code
_entity_poly.pdbx_strand_id
1 'polypeptide(L)' 'MSPQPASFKSLEDLRAACLDLPTGSDTAAGAVARRQDTLTKPPGSLGRLETIAAWLGRWQGRDMPKLDHVK' A
#
# COMPACT_ATOMS: atom_id res chain seq x y z
N MET A 1 -10.78 8.80 5.62
CA MET A 1 -11.96 8.02 5.18
C MET A 1 -11.60 6.55 5.34
N SER A 2 -12.06 5.89 6.39
CA SER A 2 -11.87 4.43 6.48
C SER A 2 -12.69 3.78 5.37
N PRO A 3 -12.15 2.87 4.56
CA PRO A 3 -12.95 2.19 3.55
C PRO A 3 -14.01 1.37 4.29
N GLN A 4 -15.29 1.66 4.04
CA GLN A 4 -16.35 0.75 4.46
C GLN A 4 -16.17 -0.57 3.71
N PRO A 5 -16.44 -1.73 4.35
CA PRO A 5 -16.42 -2.99 3.62
C PRO A 5 -17.41 -2.88 2.46
N ALA A 6 -16.90 -2.95 1.24
CA ALA A 6 -17.75 -3.02 0.06
C ALA A 6 -18.58 -4.31 0.17
N SER A 7 -19.88 -4.15 0.46
CA SER A 7 -20.81 -5.26 0.38
C SER A 7 -21.22 -5.43 -1.07
N PHE A 8 -20.78 -6.51 -1.70
CA PHE A 8 -21.23 -6.91 -3.03
C PHE A 8 -22.63 -7.53 -2.93
N LYS A 9 -23.55 -7.16 -3.82
CA LYS A 9 -24.94 -7.67 -3.79
C LYS A 9 -25.10 -8.97 -4.58
N SER A 10 -24.11 -9.32 -5.40
CA SER A 10 -24.08 -10.56 -6.18
C SER A 10 -22.64 -11.00 -6.52
N LEU A 11 -22.48 -12.25 -6.99
CA LEU A 11 -21.21 -12.74 -7.53
C LEU A 11 -20.80 -12.01 -8.80
N GLU A 12 -21.77 -11.49 -9.57
CA GLU A 12 -21.51 -10.71 -10.77
C GLU A 12 -20.92 -9.34 -10.41
N ASP A 13 -21.42 -8.69 -9.35
CA ASP A 13 -20.85 -7.43 -8.83
C ASP A 13 -19.41 -7.62 -8.34
N LEU A 14 -19.15 -8.74 -7.65
CA LEU A 14 -17.80 -9.10 -7.21
C LEU A 14 -16.88 -9.34 -8.41
N ARG A 15 -17.35 -10.08 -9.42
CA ARG A 15 -16.59 -10.36 -10.65
C ARG A 15 -16.25 -9.07 -11.38
N ALA A 16 -17.21 -8.15 -11.53
CA ALA A 16 -17.01 -6.85 -12.13
C ALA A 16 -15.95 -6.02 -11.37
N ALA A 17 -16.03 -5.99 -10.04
CA ALA A 17 -15.04 -5.28 -9.21
C ALA A 17 -13.63 -5.88 -9.30
N CYS A 18 -13.50 -7.21 -9.42
CA CYS A 18 -12.21 -7.86 -9.64
C CYS A 18 -11.56 -7.50 -10.99
N LEU A 19 -12.36 -7.10 -11.98
CA LEU A 19 -11.89 -6.68 -13.31
C LEU A 19 -11.53 -5.19 -13.38
N ASP A 20 -12.02 -4.38 -12.43
CA ASP A 20 -11.78 -2.93 -12.34
C ASP A 20 -11.21 -2.56 -10.95
N LEU A 21 -10.07 -3.18 -10.61
CA LEU A 21 -9.41 -2.90 -9.35
C LEU A 21 -8.77 -1.50 -9.36
N PRO A 22 -8.87 -0.74 -8.26
CA PRO A 22 -8.22 0.56 -8.17
C PRO A 22 -6.71 0.40 -8.32
N THR A 23 -6.10 1.34 -9.05
CA THR A 23 -4.65 1.42 -9.11
C THR A 23 -4.12 1.98 -7.79
N GLY A 24 -3.12 1.32 -7.20
CA GLY A 24 -2.46 1.86 -6.01
C GLY A 24 -1.72 3.18 -6.29
N SER A 25 -1.44 3.96 -5.25
CA SER A 25 -0.82 5.29 -5.35
C SER A 25 0.70 5.24 -5.59
N ASP A 26 1.13 5.56 -6.81
CA ASP A 26 2.55 5.71 -7.16
C ASP A 26 3.24 6.85 -6.41
N THR A 27 2.51 7.93 -6.12
CA THR A 27 3.03 9.07 -5.36
C THR A 27 3.37 8.68 -3.93
N ALA A 28 2.50 7.90 -3.28
CA ALA A 28 2.75 7.35 -1.95
C ALA A 28 3.92 6.37 -1.94
N ALA A 29 3.96 5.43 -2.90
CA ALA A 29 5.07 4.48 -3.04
C ALA A 29 6.42 5.19 -3.22
N GLY A 30 6.48 6.20 -4.08
CA GLY A 30 7.67 7.02 -4.29
C GLY A 30 8.06 7.84 -3.07
N ALA A 31 7.09 8.36 -2.30
CA ALA A 31 7.36 9.06 -1.04
C ALA A 31 7.97 8.13 0.02
N VAL A 32 7.46 6.90 0.13
CA VAL A 32 8.05 5.89 1.01
C VAL A 32 9.48 5.58 0.59
N ALA A 33 9.73 5.32 -0.70
CA ALA A 33 11.06 5.02 -1.21
C ALA A 33 12.06 6.14 -0.89
N ARG A 34 11.71 7.40 -1.19
CA ARG A 34 12.56 8.57 -0.85
C ARG A 34 12.83 8.66 0.66
N ARG A 35 11.83 8.39 1.50
CA ARG A 35 12.02 8.39 2.95
C ARG A 35 12.99 7.30 3.40
N GLN A 36 12.91 6.09 2.83
CA GLN A 36 13.82 4.98 3.13
C GLN A 36 15.29 5.32 2.85
N ASP A 37 15.55 6.14 1.83
CA ASP A 37 16.91 6.61 1.47
C ASP A 37 17.47 7.66 2.43
N THR A 38 16.60 8.33 3.21
CA THR A 38 16.98 9.36 4.20
C THR A 38 17.12 8.84 5.63
N LEU A 39 16.90 7.55 5.86
CA LEU A 39 17.00 6.96 7.20
C LEU A 39 18.46 6.83 7.65
N THR A 40 18.67 6.63 8.95
CA THR A 40 20.01 6.46 9.56
C THR A 40 20.71 5.15 9.18
N LYS A 41 20.06 4.30 8.40
CA LYS A 41 20.64 3.08 7.80
C LYS A 41 21.40 3.42 6.51
N PRO A 42 22.38 2.60 6.09
CA PRO A 42 22.89 2.69 4.73
C PRO A 42 21.77 2.50 3.70
N PRO A 43 21.80 3.20 2.55
CA PRO A 43 20.84 2.98 1.46
C PRO A 43 20.76 1.50 1.06
N GLY A 44 19.54 0.99 0.88
CA GLY A 44 19.29 -0.40 0.49
C GLY A 44 19.60 -1.48 1.54
N SER A 45 20.08 -1.14 2.73
CA SER A 45 20.54 -2.14 3.72
C SER A 45 19.43 -3.03 4.27
N LEU A 46 18.14 -2.67 4.11
CA LEU A 46 17.01 -3.49 4.52
C LEU A 46 16.44 -4.34 3.36
N GLY A 47 16.99 -4.19 2.15
CA GLY A 47 16.64 -4.97 0.97
C GLY A 47 15.13 -5.06 0.73
N ARG A 48 14.58 -6.28 0.78
CA ARG A 48 13.16 -6.56 0.50
C ARG A 48 12.19 -5.82 1.42
N LEU A 49 12.59 -5.46 2.64
CA LEU A 49 11.72 -4.71 3.56
C LEU A 49 11.42 -3.30 3.04
N GLU A 50 12.35 -2.68 2.32
CA GLU A 50 12.14 -1.35 1.71
C GLU A 50 11.09 -1.42 0.60
N THR A 51 11.16 -2.49 -0.21
CA THR A 51 10.16 -2.78 -1.24
C THR A 51 8.78 -3.06 -0.65
N ILE A 52 8.70 -3.84 0.43
CA ILE A 52 7.42 -4.14 1.11
C ILE A 52 6.83 -2.87 1.72
N ALA A 53 7.64 -2.00 2.32
CA ALA A 53 7.17 -0.73 2.86
C ALA A 53 6.58 0.17 1.76
N ALA A 54 7.25 0.30 0.61
CA ALA A 54 6.74 1.08 -0.52
C ALA A 54 5.45 0.47 -1.10
N TRP A 55 5.39 -0.86 -1.21
CA TRP A 55 4.18 -1.57 -1.62
C TRP A 55 3.01 -1.33 -0.66
N LEU A 56 3.26 -1.37 0.65
CA LEU A 56 2.23 -1.10 1.65
C LEU A 56 1.74 0.36 1.56
N GLY A 57 2.66 1.32 1.40
CA GLY A 57 2.32 2.72 1.21
C GLY A 57 1.49 2.97 -0.05
N ARG A 58 1.80 2.26 -1.15
CA ARG A 58 1.04 2.29 -2.41
C ARG A 58 -0.44 1.98 -2.17
N TRP A 59 -0.72 0.88 -1.47
CA TRP A 59 -2.08 0.38 -1.27
C TRP A 59 -2.82 1.08 -0.13
N GLN A 60 -2.11 1.63 0.85
CA GLN A 60 -2.71 2.47 1.88
C GLN A 60 -2.92 3.93 1.44
N GLY A 61 -2.30 4.36 0.33
CA GLY A 61 -2.26 5.76 -0.08
C GLY A 61 -1.53 6.65 0.92
N ARG A 62 -0.50 6.11 1.60
CA ARG A 62 0.23 6.77 2.69
C ARG A 62 1.73 6.77 2.41
N ASP A 63 2.36 7.91 2.60
CA ASP A 63 3.82 8.09 2.63
C ASP A 63 4.47 7.47 3.88
N MET A 64 3.67 7.30 4.94
CA MET A 64 4.04 6.60 6.16
C MET A 64 3.03 5.46 6.42
N PRO A 65 3.27 4.27 5.83
CA PRO A 65 2.39 3.12 6.02
C PRO A 65 2.32 2.70 7.48
N LYS A 66 1.17 2.19 7.90
CA LYS A 66 0.92 1.73 9.28
C LYS A 66 0.45 0.29 9.31
N LEU A 67 0.79 -0.40 10.39
CA LEU A 67 0.32 -1.75 10.71
C LEU A 67 -0.33 -1.69 12.10
N ASP A 68 -1.59 -1.27 12.14
CA ASP A 68 -2.33 -1.06 13.40
C ASP A 68 -2.84 -2.38 13.99
N HIS A 69 -2.99 -3.43 13.18
CA HIS A 69 -3.42 -4.76 13.57
C HIS A 69 -2.45 -5.82 13.04
N VAL A 70 -1.61 -6.36 13.94
CA VAL A 70 -0.69 -7.46 13.66
C VAL A 70 -0.99 -8.55 14.69
N LYS A 71 -1.20 -9.78 14.24
CA LYS A 71 -1.38 -10.96 15.08
C LYS A 71 -0.30 -11.98 14.80
#